data_AF-A0A1W1HMX4-F1
#
_entry.id   AF-A0A1W1HMX4-F1
#
_cell.length_a   1.000
_cell.length_b   1.000
_cell.length_c   1.000
_cell.angle_alpha   90.00
_cell.angle_beta   90.00
_cell.angle_gamma   90.00
#
_symmetry.space_group_name_H-M   'P 1'
#
loop_
_entity.id
_entity.type
_entity.pdbx_description
1 polymer ?
#
loop_
_entity_poly.entity_id
_entity_poly.type
_entity_poly.pdbx_seq_one_letter_code
_entity_poly.pdbx_strand_id
1 'polypeptide(L)'
;MASSSRIDPSTAAEIDRLATAVAKDPRSKEFLPLADEYIKVGMWQEAAGVLEDGLKVYPGFVTAMAALGRVYDQLGQAVKAKAILEDVVRQRPDNLRAHRILAKLYHAEGNADLALLSCTAILNANPFDEEAASVKRSITGAPDNPPAAKREKKRIVTEPRPDGTKAGAHITPAPEPTVSTSSMASEPVTETPGRPTPDLPVVKHAAAIARLEAWLRTIQAQRVH
;
A
#
# COMPACT_ATOMS: atom_id res chain seq x y z
N MET A 1 15.75 29.13 15.16
CA MET A 1 15.77 28.06 16.19
C MET A 1 14.64 27.10 15.85
N ALA A 2 14.97 25.87 15.47
CA ALA A 2 14.03 24.92 14.90
C ALA A 2 12.98 24.47 15.93
N SER A 3 11.70 24.59 15.56
CA SER A 3 10.57 24.04 16.28
C SER A 3 10.73 22.53 16.39
N SER A 4 11.28 22.06 17.52
CA SER A 4 11.29 20.64 17.85
C SER A 4 9.85 20.23 18.12
N SER A 5 9.24 19.55 17.15
CA SER A 5 7.91 18.96 17.30
C SER A 5 7.92 18.06 18.54
N ARG A 6 7.28 18.52 19.63
CA ARG A 6 7.07 17.68 20.80
C ARG A 6 6.16 16.54 20.36
N ILE A 7 6.66 15.31 20.47
CA ILE A 7 5.82 14.12 20.30
C ILE A 7 4.76 14.15 21.41
N ASP A 8 3.50 13.91 21.05
CA ASP A 8 2.41 13.89 22.01
C ASP A 8 2.63 12.75 23.03
N PRO A 9 2.46 12.99 24.34
CA PRO A 9 2.65 11.96 25.36
C PRO A 9 1.79 10.70 25.15
N SER A 10 0.60 10.84 24.54
CA SER A 10 -0.25 9.69 24.21
C SER A 10 0.34 8.85 23.09
N THR A 11 0.90 9.49 22.04
CA THR A 11 1.57 8.79 20.94
C THR A 11 2.82 8.07 21.44
N ALA A 12 3.58 8.69 22.34
CA ALA A 12 4.76 8.03 22.91
C ALA A 12 4.41 6.82 23.79
N ALA A 13 3.34 6.91 24.59
CA ALA A 13 2.85 5.79 25.39
C ALA A 13 2.37 4.62 24.49
N GLU A 14 1.72 4.94 23.37
CA GLU A 14 1.28 3.91 22.42
C GLU A 14 2.46 3.25 21.69
N ILE A 15 3.48 4.03 21.29
CA ILE A 15 4.72 3.49 20.74
C ILE A 15 5.37 2.51 21.72
N ASP A 16 5.45 2.85 23.00
CA ASP A 16 6.05 1.99 24.04
C ASP A 16 5.27 0.68 24.21
N ARG A 17 3.93 0.79 24.29
CA ARG A 17 3.04 -0.37 24.39
C ARG A 17 3.22 -1.32 23.21
N LEU A 18 3.21 -0.78 21.99
CA LEU A 18 3.35 -1.55 20.76
C LEU A 18 4.76 -2.14 20.60
N ALA A 19 5.81 -1.38 20.96
CA ALA A 19 7.18 -1.89 20.97
C ALA A 19 7.36 -3.06 21.94
N THR A 20 6.77 -2.96 23.14
CA THR A 20 6.75 -4.07 24.10
C THR A 20 5.98 -5.27 23.57
N ALA A 21 4.86 -5.07 22.87
CA ALA A 21 4.09 -6.16 22.27
C ALA A 21 4.89 -6.89 21.18
N VAL A 22 5.53 -6.15 20.28
CA VAL A 22 6.39 -6.71 19.22
C VAL A 22 7.61 -7.41 19.81
N ALA A 23 8.20 -6.89 20.90
CA ALA A 23 9.31 -7.56 21.58
C ALA A 23 8.91 -8.89 22.24
N LYS A 24 7.69 -8.96 22.79
CA LYS A 24 7.14 -10.19 23.38
C LYS A 24 6.78 -11.23 22.33
N ASP A 25 6.21 -10.79 21.22
CA ASP A 25 5.90 -11.64 20.06
C ASP A 25 6.33 -10.97 18.75
N PRO A 26 7.57 -11.22 18.30
CA PRO A 26 8.09 -10.68 17.04
C PRO A 26 7.38 -11.23 15.79
N ARG A 27 6.58 -12.29 15.94
CA ARG A 27 5.75 -12.83 14.85
C ARG A 27 4.35 -12.24 14.87
N SER A 28 4.00 -11.38 15.81
CA SER A 28 2.72 -10.68 15.76
C SER A 28 2.67 -9.68 14.59
N LYS A 29 1.47 -9.28 14.16
CA LYS A 29 1.29 -8.21 13.16
C LYS A 29 1.33 -6.81 13.77
N GLU A 30 1.65 -6.69 15.06
CA GLU A 30 1.73 -5.43 15.81
C GLU A 30 2.85 -4.51 15.31
N PHE A 31 3.79 -5.05 14.52
CA PHE A 31 4.84 -4.26 13.87
C PHE A 31 4.27 -3.20 12.90
N LEU A 32 3.11 -3.44 12.28
CA LEU A 32 2.49 -2.47 11.37
C LEU A 32 1.90 -1.28 12.13
N PRO A 33 1.03 -1.47 13.16
CA PRO A 33 0.60 -0.37 14.03
C PRO A 33 1.77 0.42 14.64
N LEU A 34 2.83 -0.28 15.08
CA LEU A 34 4.03 0.37 15.61
C LEU A 34 4.71 1.27 14.57
N ALA A 35 4.89 0.75 13.35
CA ALA A 35 5.45 1.52 12.25
C ALA A 35 4.58 2.71 11.86
N ASP A 36 3.25 2.56 11.89
CA ASP A 36 2.31 3.66 11.63
C ASP A 36 2.47 4.78 12.66
N GLU A 37 2.69 4.48 13.94
CA GLU A 37 2.97 5.53 14.92
C GLU A 37 4.32 6.20 14.70
N TYR A 38 5.37 5.44 14.39
CA TYR A 38 6.66 6.04 14.01
C TYR A 38 6.53 6.95 12.78
N ILE A 39 5.74 6.56 11.79
CA ILE A 39 5.45 7.37 10.60
C ILE A 39 4.74 8.68 10.97
N LYS A 40 3.77 8.65 11.88
CA LYS A 40 3.04 9.86 12.30
C LYS A 40 3.95 10.89 12.98
N VAL A 41 4.92 10.43 13.76
CA VAL A 41 5.88 11.31 14.45
C VAL A 41 7.11 11.65 13.61
N GLY A 42 7.20 11.15 12.38
CA GLY A 42 8.32 11.41 11.46
C GLY A 42 9.59 10.62 11.77
N MET A 43 9.50 9.57 12.58
CA MET A 43 10.60 8.64 12.89
C MET A 43 10.74 7.59 11.77
N TRP A 44 11.10 8.07 10.58
CA TRP A 44 11.13 7.26 9.35
C TRP A 44 12.13 6.10 9.43
N GLN A 45 13.28 6.30 10.08
CA GLN A 45 14.32 5.28 10.17
C GLN A 45 13.88 4.12 11.07
N GLU A 46 13.22 4.42 12.19
CA GLU A 46 12.66 3.43 13.10
C GLU A 46 11.49 2.69 12.44
N ALA A 47 10.59 3.40 11.74
CA ALA A 47 9.51 2.78 10.97
C ALA A 47 10.06 1.78 9.93
N ALA A 48 11.12 2.15 9.21
CA ALA A 48 11.75 1.26 8.23
C ALA A 48 12.26 -0.02 8.88
N GLY A 49 12.95 0.08 10.02
CA GLY A 49 13.47 -1.08 10.73
C GLY A 49 12.38 -2.05 11.18
N VAL A 50 11.31 -1.52 11.80
CA VAL A 50 10.19 -2.35 12.27
C VAL A 50 9.47 -3.05 11.09
N LEU A 51 9.26 -2.35 9.98
CA LEU A 51 8.64 -2.92 8.78
C LEU A 51 9.54 -3.95 8.09
N GLU A 52 10.85 -3.68 7.97
CA GLU A 52 11.84 -4.64 7.46
C GLU A 52 11.79 -5.95 8.26
N ASP A 53 11.79 -5.87 9.59
CA ASP A 53 11.79 -7.04 10.46
C ASP A 53 10.46 -7.81 10.40
N GLY A 54 9.32 -7.11 10.42
CA GLY A 54 8.01 -7.74 10.27
C GLY A 54 7.81 -8.41 8.91
N LEU A 55 8.34 -7.81 7.83
CA LEU A 55 8.27 -8.37 6.48
C LEU A 55 9.19 -9.59 6.28
N LYS A 56 10.24 -9.79 7.11
CA LYS A 56 10.98 -11.06 7.11
C LYS A 56 10.10 -12.23 7.56
N VAL A 57 9.18 -11.98 8.48
CA VAL A 57 8.21 -12.98 8.97
C VAL A 57 7.03 -13.09 8.02
N TYR A 58 6.57 -11.96 7.48
CA TYR A 58 5.40 -11.86 6.61
C TYR A 58 5.72 -11.25 5.23
N PRO A 59 6.46 -11.96 4.36
CA PRO A 59 6.99 -11.39 3.11
C PRO A 59 5.92 -10.95 2.10
N GLY A 60 4.69 -11.46 2.20
CA GLY A 60 3.56 -11.10 1.34
C GLY A 60 2.60 -10.08 1.95
N PHE A 61 2.94 -9.42 3.06
CA PHE A 61 2.02 -8.48 3.70
C PHE A 61 1.99 -7.14 2.96
N VAL A 62 1.19 -7.07 1.90
CA VAL A 62 1.14 -5.93 0.95
C VAL A 62 0.92 -4.58 1.64
N THR A 63 0.10 -4.52 2.69
CA THR A 63 -0.11 -3.28 3.45
C THR A 63 1.18 -2.77 4.09
N ALA A 64 1.97 -3.67 4.70
CA ALA A 64 3.27 -3.33 5.28
C ALA A 64 4.31 -3.02 4.21
N MET A 65 4.29 -3.71 3.07
CA MET A 65 5.15 -3.38 1.93
C MET A 65 4.87 -1.95 1.41
N ALA A 66 3.60 -1.58 1.27
CA ALA A 66 3.21 -0.23 0.85
C ALA A 66 3.66 0.84 1.85
N ALA A 67 3.52 0.55 3.16
CA ALA A 67 4.03 1.42 4.22
C ALA A 67 5.56 1.57 4.14
N LEU A 68 6.30 0.46 3.92
CA LEU A 68 7.76 0.49 3.81
C LEU A 68 8.22 1.26 2.57
N GLY A 69 7.53 1.09 1.43
CA GLY A 69 7.77 1.88 0.23
C GLY A 69 7.64 3.39 0.46
N ARG A 70 6.57 3.81 1.16
CA ARG A 70 6.38 5.21 1.57
C ARG A 70 7.48 5.69 2.51
N VAL A 71 7.88 4.87 3.48
CA VAL A 71 8.96 5.22 4.41
C VAL A 71 10.28 5.41 3.67
N TYR A 72 10.61 4.54 2.72
CA TYR A 72 11.82 4.67 1.93
C TYR A 72 11.82 5.90 1.02
N ASP A 73 10.67 6.25 0.43
CA ASP A 73 10.52 7.50 -0.33
C ASP A 73 10.86 8.70 0.56
N GLN A 74 10.32 8.72 1.77
CA GLN A 74 10.58 9.81 2.73
C GLN A 74 12.02 9.85 3.26
N LEU A 75 12.71 8.71 3.27
CA LEU A 75 14.14 8.60 3.59
C LEU A 75 15.04 8.95 2.39
N GLY A 76 14.48 9.31 1.23
CA GLY A 76 15.24 9.55 -0.01
C GLY A 76 15.84 8.28 -0.63
N GLN A 77 15.42 7.10 -0.17
CA GLN A 77 15.87 5.81 -0.70
C GLN A 77 15.00 5.38 -1.89
N ALA A 78 14.95 6.23 -2.92
CA ALA A 78 14.08 6.09 -4.10
C ALA A 78 14.16 4.71 -4.76
N VAL A 79 15.37 4.16 -4.91
CA VAL A 79 15.59 2.84 -5.52
C VAL A 79 14.89 1.72 -4.73
N LYS A 80 14.99 1.74 -3.39
CA LYS A 80 14.34 0.73 -2.54
C LYS A 80 12.83 0.94 -2.49
N ALA A 81 12.39 2.19 -2.40
CA ALA A 81 10.97 2.55 -2.43
C ALA A 81 10.31 1.98 -3.68
N LYS A 82 10.90 2.27 -4.85
CA LYS A 82 10.42 1.81 -6.15
C LYS A 82 10.31 0.29 -6.24
N ALA A 83 11.37 -0.44 -5.91
CA ALA A 83 11.36 -1.90 -5.99
C ALA A 83 10.21 -2.54 -5.17
N ILE A 84 10.02 -2.08 -3.92
CA ILE A 84 8.94 -2.61 -3.08
C ILE A 84 7.57 -2.17 -3.59
N LEU A 85 7.42 -0.93 -4.05
CA LEU A 85 6.14 -0.43 -4.53
C LEU A 85 5.72 -1.05 -5.87
N GLU A 86 6.68 -1.38 -6.74
CA GLU A 86 6.45 -2.17 -7.95
C GLU A 86 5.87 -3.55 -7.62
N ASP A 87 6.41 -4.22 -6.60
CA ASP A 87 5.87 -5.49 -6.11
C ASP A 87 4.48 -5.33 -5.49
N VAL A 88 4.23 -4.22 -4.80
CA VAL A 88 2.91 -3.88 -4.25
C VAL A 88 1.88 -3.74 -5.36
N VAL A 89 2.15 -2.95 -6.41
CA VAL A 89 1.19 -2.76 -7.51
C VAL A 89 1.02 -4.01 -8.36
N ARG A 90 2.03 -4.90 -8.41
CA ARG A 90 1.90 -6.22 -9.04
C ARG A 90 0.92 -7.12 -8.28
N GLN A 91 0.95 -7.09 -6.95
CA GLN A 91 0.06 -7.89 -6.10
C GLN A 91 -1.33 -7.25 -5.90
N ARG A 92 -1.38 -5.93 -5.82
CA ARG A 92 -2.59 -5.11 -5.63
C ARG A 92 -2.58 -3.94 -6.61
N PRO A 93 -3.05 -4.17 -7.85
CA PRO A 93 -3.09 -3.13 -8.88
C PRO A 93 -3.97 -1.93 -8.52
N ASP A 94 -4.88 -2.10 -7.56
CA ASP A 94 -5.78 -1.08 -7.01
C ASP A 94 -5.17 -0.23 -5.89
N ASN A 95 -3.91 -0.48 -5.51
CA ASN A 95 -3.24 0.30 -4.47
C ASN A 95 -2.84 1.70 -4.98
N LEU A 96 -3.79 2.64 -4.91
CA LEU A 96 -3.61 4.01 -5.39
C LEU A 96 -2.49 4.77 -4.66
N ARG A 97 -2.21 4.43 -3.39
CA ARG A 97 -1.10 5.05 -2.64
C ARG A 97 0.25 4.65 -3.23
N ALA A 98 0.41 3.38 -3.61
CA ALA A 98 1.63 2.91 -4.25
C ALA A 98 1.82 3.52 -5.65
N HIS A 99 0.76 3.56 -6.47
CA HIS A 99 0.79 4.25 -7.78
C HIS A 99 1.19 5.71 -7.66
N ARG A 100 0.72 6.41 -6.62
CA ARG A 100 1.03 7.83 -6.40
C ARG A 100 2.51 8.08 -6.14
N ILE A 101 3.13 7.24 -5.31
CA ILE A 101 4.57 7.36 -5.02
C ILE A 101 5.38 6.93 -6.27
N LEU A 102 5.00 5.82 -6.92
CA LEU A 102 5.64 5.37 -8.15
C LEU A 102 5.58 6.41 -9.27
N ALA A 103 4.44 7.06 -9.48
CA ALA A 103 4.32 8.13 -10.48
C ALA A 103 5.34 9.25 -10.25
N LYS A 104 5.54 9.67 -9.00
CA LYS A 104 6.54 10.68 -8.63
C LYS A 104 7.96 10.19 -8.86
N LEU A 105 8.27 8.97 -8.41
CA LEU A 105 9.60 8.38 -8.56
C LEU A 105 9.98 8.18 -10.02
N TYR A 106 9.08 7.63 -10.84
CA TYR A 106 9.31 7.47 -12.28
C TYR A 106 9.43 8.82 -12.99
N HIS A 107 8.63 9.81 -12.61
CA HIS A 107 8.75 11.15 -13.18
C HIS A 107 10.12 11.78 -12.87
N ALA A 108 10.59 11.65 -11.63
CA ALA A 108 11.91 12.14 -11.22
C ALA A 108 13.07 11.41 -11.92
N GLU A 109 12.90 10.13 -12.24
CA GLU A 109 13.87 9.33 -13.01
C GLU A 109 13.80 9.56 -14.53
N GLY A 110 12.83 10.35 -15.01
CA GLY A 110 12.61 10.59 -16.45
C GLY A 110 11.91 9.43 -17.18
N ASN A 111 11.38 8.44 -16.46
CA ASN A 111 10.63 7.33 -17.03
C ASN A 111 9.15 7.73 -17.22
N ALA A 112 8.91 8.55 -18.24
CA ALA A 112 7.60 9.12 -18.55
C ALA A 112 6.51 8.07 -18.75
N ASP A 113 6.81 6.96 -19.43
CA ASP A 113 5.80 5.93 -19.76
C ASP A 113 5.25 5.25 -18.50
N LEU A 114 6.13 4.82 -17.58
CA LEU A 114 5.71 4.18 -16.32
C LEU A 114 5.04 5.17 -15.37
N ALA A 115 5.48 6.44 -15.37
CA ALA A 115 4.82 7.49 -14.62
C ALA A 115 3.38 7.73 -15.10
N LEU A 116 3.18 7.81 -16.43
CA LEU A 116 1.86 7.95 -17.03
C LEU A 116 0.94 6.76 -16.77
N LEU A 117 1.48 5.54 -16.79
CA LEU A 117 0.73 4.33 -16.43
C LEU A 117 0.20 4.42 -15.00
N SER A 118 1.06 4.82 -14.06
CA SER A 118 0.71 4.98 -12.65
C SER A 118 -0.32 6.10 -12.44
N CYS A 119 -0.15 7.25 -13.10
CA CYS A 119 -1.15 8.33 -13.10
C CYS A 119 -2.50 7.87 -13.68
N THR A 120 -2.48 7.06 -14.74
CA THR A 120 -3.70 6.55 -15.37
C THR A 120 -4.45 5.61 -14.44
N ALA A 121 -3.74 4.74 -13.70
CA ALA A 121 -4.38 3.91 -12.68
C ALA A 121 -5.11 4.74 -11.61
N ILE A 122 -4.50 5.84 -11.15
CA ILE A 122 -5.13 6.76 -10.18
C ILE A 122 -6.35 7.45 -10.79
N LEU A 123 -6.23 8.01 -12.00
CA LEU A 123 -7.31 8.74 -12.67
C LEU A 123 -8.47 7.85 -13.10
N ASN A 124 -8.23 6.55 -13.34
CA ASN A 124 -9.30 5.59 -13.58
C ASN A 124 -10.16 5.36 -12.34
N ALA A 125 -9.53 5.34 -11.15
CA ALA A 125 -10.24 5.19 -9.88
C ALA A 125 -10.89 6.50 -9.41
N ASN A 126 -10.17 7.62 -9.57
CA ASN A 126 -10.65 8.96 -9.28
C ASN A 126 -10.26 9.93 -10.42
N PRO A 127 -11.18 10.20 -11.36
CA PRO A 127 -10.93 11.13 -12.46
C PRO A 127 -10.61 12.56 -12.03
N PHE A 128 -10.94 12.94 -10.80
CA PHE A 128 -10.73 14.28 -10.25
C PHE A 128 -9.51 14.36 -9.31
N ASP A 129 -8.63 13.36 -9.32
CA ASP A 129 -7.38 13.42 -8.56
C ASP A 129 -6.43 14.48 -9.16
N GLU A 130 -6.43 15.67 -8.56
CA GLU A 130 -5.66 16.82 -9.04
C GLU A 130 -4.16 16.57 -9.08
N GLU A 131 -3.63 15.79 -8.13
CA GLU A 131 -2.21 15.49 -8.04
C GLU A 131 -1.77 14.59 -9.18
N ALA A 132 -2.51 13.51 -9.45
CA ALA A 132 -2.22 12.64 -10.58
C ALA A 132 -2.42 13.36 -11.93
N ALA A 133 -3.43 14.23 -12.04
CA ALA A 133 -3.63 15.06 -13.22
C ALA A 133 -2.47 16.04 -13.42
N SER A 134 -1.97 16.66 -12.36
CA SER A 134 -0.83 17.58 -12.39
C SER A 134 0.46 16.88 -12.84
N VAL A 135 0.78 15.72 -12.27
CA VAL A 135 1.94 14.92 -12.69
C VAL A 135 1.80 14.46 -14.15
N LYS A 136 0.60 14.05 -14.59
CA LYS A 136 0.37 13.72 -15.99
C LYS A 136 0.63 14.92 -16.91
N ARG A 137 0.18 16.12 -16.54
CA ARG A 137 0.43 17.35 -17.32
C ARG A 137 1.90 17.73 -17.37
N SER A 138 2.64 17.59 -16.26
CA SER A 138 4.07 17.89 -16.25
C SER A 138 4.85 16.94 -17.18
N ILE A 139 4.37 15.71 -17.36
CA ILE A 139 4.96 14.73 -18.27
C ILE A 139 4.59 14.99 -19.74
N THR A 140 3.31 15.24 -20.04
CA THR A 140 2.83 15.35 -21.43
C THR A 140 2.87 16.78 -22.00
N GLY A 141 3.06 17.80 -21.16
CA GLY A 141 2.96 19.21 -21.55
C GLY A 141 1.57 19.66 -21.99
N ALA A 142 0.52 18.87 -21.69
CA ALA A 142 -0.83 19.14 -22.16
C ALA A 142 -1.55 20.19 -21.28
N PRO A 143 -2.31 21.13 -21.87
CA PRO A 143 -3.08 22.11 -21.12
C PRO A 143 -4.23 21.47 -20.33
N ASP A 144 -4.68 22.15 -19.27
CA ASP A 144 -5.77 21.74 -18.37
C ASP A 144 -7.10 21.60 -19.12
N ASN A 145 -7.34 20.43 -19.70
CA ASN A 145 -8.68 20.02 -20.11
C ASN A 145 -9.24 19.15 -18.98
N PRO A 146 -10.12 19.69 -18.11
CA PRO A 146 -10.78 18.87 -17.11
C PRO A 146 -11.50 17.70 -17.82
N PRO A 147 -11.46 16.48 -17.25
CA PRO A 147 -12.17 15.36 -17.85
C PRO A 147 -13.63 15.75 -18.01
N ALA A 148 -14.20 15.47 -19.18
CA ALA A 148 -15.60 15.75 -19.45
C ALA A 148 -16.45 15.10 -18.37
N ALA A 149 -16.92 15.90 -17.41
CA ALA A 149 -17.74 15.45 -16.30
C ALA A 149 -19.06 14.97 -16.88
N LYS A 150 -19.17 13.66 -17.18
CA LYS A 150 -20.34 12.93 -17.68
C LYS A 150 -21.44 13.84 -18.22
N ARG A 151 -21.13 14.59 -19.28
CA ARG A 151 -22.10 15.50 -19.88
C ARG A 151 -22.90 14.69 -20.89
N GLU A 152 -24.21 14.68 -20.64
CA GLU A 152 -25.27 14.35 -21.59
C GLU A 152 -25.44 12.87 -22.01
N LYS A 153 -26.42 12.18 -21.41
CA LYS A 153 -27.44 11.41 -22.16
C LYS A 153 -28.76 11.39 -21.41
N LYS A 154 -29.54 12.47 -21.51
CA LYS A 154 -31.01 12.41 -21.50
C LYS A 154 -31.59 13.68 -22.11
N ARG A 155 -31.49 13.78 -23.43
CA ARG A 155 -32.40 14.60 -24.23
C ARG A 155 -32.77 13.83 -25.49
N ILE A 156 -33.66 12.87 -25.31
CA ILE A 156 -34.57 12.44 -26.36
C ILE A 156 -35.95 12.74 -25.77
N VAL A 157 -36.45 13.94 -26.06
CA VAL A 157 -37.88 14.22 -26.00
C VAL A 157 -38.42 13.71 -27.33
N THR A 158 -39.08 12.56 -27.28
CA THR A 158 -40.09 12.17 -28.27
C THR A 158 -41.01 11.17 -27.62
N GLU A 159 -42.22 11.61 -27.34
CA GLU A 159 -43.41 10.76 -27.20
C GLU A 159 -44.61 11.59 -27.71
N PRO A 160 -45.75 10.99 -28.15
CA PRO A 160 -46.13 9.55 -28.06
C PRO A 160 -46.87 8.91 -29.28
N ARG A 161 -46.88 7.55 -29.29
CA ARG A 161 -47.97 6.57 -29.64
C ARG A 161 -48.59 6.46 -31.08
N PRO A 162 -49.38 5.38 -31.39
CA PRO A 162 -49.40 3.97 -30.93
C PRO A 162 -49.65 2.91 -32.06
N ASP A 163 -49.73 1.64 -31.60
CA ASP A 163 -50.49 0.48 -32.12
C ASP A 163 -49.87 -0.51 -33.12
N GLY A 164 -49.98 -1.81 -32.75
CA GLY A 164 -50.05 -2.89 -33.73
C GLY A 164 -49.38 -4.24 -33.40
N THR A 165 -49.97 -5.03 -32.50
CA THR A 165 -50.38 -6.43 -32.77
C THR A 165 -49.32 -7.56 -32.97
N LYS A 166 -49.28 -8.49 -31.97
CA LYS A 166 -49.16 -9.99 -32.02
C LYS A 166 -47.91 -10.63 -32.70
N ALA A 167 -47.45 -11.85 -32.42
CA ALA A 167 -47.66 -12.93 -31.45
C ALA A 167 -46.63 -14.06 -31.78
N GLY A 168 -46.41 -15.01 -30.85
CA GLY A 168 -45.80 -16.34 -31.09
C GLY A 168 -44.37 -16.47 -30.56
N ALA A 169 -44.14 -16.92 -29.32
CA ALA A 169 -44.17 -18.31 -28.82
C ALA A 169 -43.17 -19.24 -29.54
N HIS A 170 -42.13 -19.70 -28.85
CA HIS A 170 -41.72 -21.11 -28.80
C HIS A 170 -40.78 -21.34 -27.60
N ILE A 171 -40.97 -22.49 -26.97
CA ILE A 171 -40.48 -22.92 -25.65
C ILE A 171 -39.64 -24.19 -25.83
N THR A 172 -38.66 -24.40 -24.94
CA THR A 172 -37.96 -25.66 -24.54
C THR A 172 -36.95 -26.33 -25.51
N PRO A 173 -36.07 -27.24 -25.02
CA PRO A 173 -35.15 -27.17 -23.86
C PRO A 173 -33.73 -27.76 -24.16
N ALA A 174 -32.87 -27.81 -23.15
CA ALA A 174 -31.50 -28.39 -23.10
C ALA A 174 -31.44 -29.90 -23.46
N PRO A 175 -30.23 -30.50 -23.65
CA PRO A 175 -29.44 -30.97 -22.49
C PRO A 175 -27.89 -30.94 -22.63
N GLU A 176 -27.19 -30.74 -21.50
CA GLU A 176 -25.86 -31.28 -21.18
C GLU A 176 -26.00 -32.80 -20.88
N PRO A 177 -24.98 -33.69 -20.95
CA PRO A 177 -23.67 -33.52 -20.27
C PRO A 177 -22.47 -34.27 -20.89
N THR A 178 -21.24 -33.95 -20.45
CA THR A 178 -20.21 -34.98 -20.24
C THR A 178 -19.14 -34.47 -19.27
N VAL A 179 -19.16 -35.04 -18.07
CA VAL A 179 -18.03 -35.14 -17.16
C VAL A 179 -16.93 -35.98 -17.80
N SER A 180 -15.68 -35.52 -17.71
CA SER A 180 -14.50 -36.37 -17.90
C SER A 180 -13.65 -36.29 -16.65
N THR A 181 -13.74 -37.38 -15.90
CA THR A 181 -12.87 -37.80 -14.81
C THR A 181 -11.58 -38.39 -15.38
N SER A 182 -10.43 -37.95 -14.86
CA SER A 182 -9.19 -38.74 -14.79
C SER A 182 -8.35 -38.13 -13.66
N SER A 183 -8.33 -38.73 -12.47
CA SER A 183 -7.62 -39.94 -12.05
C SER A 183 -6.12 -39.73 -11.81
N MET A 184 -5.79 -39.74 -10.51
CA MET A 184 -4.61 -40.26 -9.81
C MET A 184 -3.20 -39.96 -10.33
N ALA A 185 -2.38 -39.38 -9.45
CA ALA A 185 -1.21 -40.08 -8.90
C ALA A 185 -0.72 -39.39 -7.61
N SER A 186 -0.78 -40.13 -6.51
CA SER A 186 -0.11 -39.85 -5.25
C SER A 186 1.28 -40.46 -5.32
N GLU A 187 2.32 -39.70 -5.01
CA GLU A 187 3.64 -40.23 -4.63
C GLU A 187 4.35 -39.30 -3.64
N PRO A 188 5.29 -39.84 -2.83
CA PRO A 188 5.30 -39.63 -1.40
C PRO A 188 6.22 -38.50 -0.93
N VAL A 189 5.93 -38.08 0.30
CA VAL A 189 6.71 -37.18 1.15
C VAL A 189 8.08 -37.80 1.42
N THR A 190 9.13 -37.25 0.81
CA THR A 190 10.49 -37.41 1.29
C THR A 190 10.80 -36.33 2.32
N GLU A 191 10.75 -36.76 3.57
CA GLU A 191 11.31 -36.10 4.74
C GLU A 191 12.82 -35.87 4.53
N THR A 192 13.25 -34.61 4.49
CA THR A 192 14.67 -34.22 4.57
C THR A 192 14.86 -33.34 5.79
N PRO A 193 15.78 -33.70 6.70
CA PRO A 193 15.93 -33.01 7.99
C PRO A 193 16.79 -31.75 7.88
N GLY A 194 16.47 -30.78 8.74
CA GLY A 194 17.44 -29.80 9.23
C GLY A 194 17.72 -28.61 8.32
N ARG A 195 16.77 -27.68 8.20
CA ARG A 195 17.11 -26.30 7.83
C ARG A 195 17.56 -25.58 9.11
N PRO A 196 18.80 -25.05 9.20
CA PRO A 196 19.13 -24.16 10.30
C PRO A 196 18.19 -22.96 10.20
N THR A 197 17.46 -22.69 11.27
CA THR A 197 16.76 -21.42 11.45
C THR A 197 17.79 -20.32 11.23
N PRO A 198 17.59 -19.38 10.28
CA PRO A 198 18.42 -18.21 10.25
C PRO A 198 18.17 -17.48 11.55
N ASP A 199 19.20 -17.34 12.38
CA ASP A 199 19.19 -16.43 13.51
C ASP A 199 18.72 -15.08 12.98
N LEU A 200 17.54 -14.66 13.44
CA LEU A 200 16.99 -13.36 13.11
C LEU A 200 18.03 -12.33 13.55
N PRO A 201 18.43 -11.38 12.68
CA PRO A 201 19.43 -10.40 13.05
C PRO A 201 18.88 -9.60 14.24
N VAL A 202 19.55 -9.73 15.40
CA VAL A 202 19.23 -9.12 16.70
C VAL A 202 19.35 -7.57 16.69
N VAL A 203 19.40 -6.96 15.52
CA VAL A 203 19.71 -5.54 15.37
C VAL A 203 18.46 -4.81 14.88
N LYS A 204 17.81 -4.06 15.79
CA LYS A 204 17.42 -2.63 15.63
C LYS A 204 16.35 -2.11 16.63
N HIS A 205 15.66 -2.95 17.41
CA HIS A 205 14.72 -2.42 18.41
C HIS A 205 15.42 -1.72 19.59
N ALA A 206 16.59 -2.21 20.02
CA ALA A 206 17.33 -1.64 21.15
C ALA A 206 17.71 -0.17 20.95
N ALA A 207 18.03 0.24 19.72
CA ALA A 207 18.35 1.63 19.40
C ALA A 207 17.11 2.53 19.41
N ALA A 208 15.96 2.02 18.94
CA ALA A 208 14.68 2.73 18.99
C ALA A 208 14.17 2.86 20.43
N ILE A 209 14.27 1.79 21.23
CA ILE A 209 13.97 1.77 22.66
C ILE A 209 14.88 2.75 23.40
N ALA A 210 16.19 2.72 23.18
CA ALA A 210 17.13 3.63 23.83
C ALA A 210 16.87 5.11 23.48
N ARG A 211 16.43 5.42 22.25
CA ARG A 211 16.04 6.78 21.83
C ARG A 211 14.73 7.21 22.47
N LEU A 212 13.74 6.32 22.56
CA LEU A 212 12.49 6.57 23.26
C LEU A 212 12.74 6.82 24.75
N GLU A 213 13.56 5.98 25.39
CA GLU A 213 13.97 6.15 26.79
C GLU A 213 14.72 7.46 27.02
N ALA A 214 15.65 7.83 26.13
CA ALA A 214 16.36 9.10 26.23
C ALA A 214 15.43 10.30 26.11
N TRP A 215 14.44 10.24 25.21
CA TRP A 215 13.41 11.28 25.06
C TRP A 215 12.50 11.35 26.29
N LEU A 216 12.06 10.22 26.82
CA LEU A 216 11.25 10.14 28.05
C LEU A 216 11.99 10.74 29.25
N ARG A 217 13.28 10.43 29.42
CA ARG A 217 14.13 11.04 30.46
C ARG A 217 14.20 12.56 30.31
N THR A 218 14.26 13.05 29.07
CA THR A 218 14.30 14.49 28.78
C THR A 218 13.00 15.19 29.21
N ILE A 219 11.84 14.56 28.99
CA ILE A 219 10.55 15.08 29.45
C ILE A 219 10.43 15.06 30.96
N GLN A 220 10.85 13.97 31.60
CA GLN A 220 10.81 13.85 33.06
C GLN A 220 11.67 14.94 33.72
N ALA A 221 12.86 15.21 33.17
CA ALA A 221 13.73 16.29 33.65
C ALA A 221 13.11 17.70 33.51
N GLN A 222 12.33 17.94 32.44
CA GLN A 222 11.65 19.23 32.22
C GLN A 222 10.40 19.43 33.10
N ARG A 223 9.91 18.38 33.77
CA ARG A 223 8.71 18.42 34.63
C ARG A 223 9.02 18.68 36.11
N VAL A 224 10.30 18.72 36.48
CA VAL A 224 10.80 18.84 37.87
C VAL A 224 11.36 20.26 38.15
N HIS A 225 11.25 21.19 37.20
CA HIS A 225 11.56 22.61 37.33
C HIS A 225 10.31 23.46 37.10
#